data_AF-A0A8S2RRI6-F1
#
_entry.id   AF-A0A8S2RRI6-F1
#
_cell.length_a   1.000
_cell.length_b   1.000
_cell.length_c   1.000
_cell.angle_alpha   90.00
_cell.angle_beta   90.00
_cell.angle_gamma   90.00
#
_symmetry.space_group_name_H-M   'P 1'
#
loop_
_entity.id
_entity.type
_entity.pdbx_description
1 polymer ?
#
loop_
_entity_poly.entity_id
_entity_poly.type
_entity_poly.pdbx_seq_one_letter_code
_entity_poly.pdbx_strand_id
1 'polypeptide(L)'
;MRDIDPLFQAISYYRRRKFEQCVEVTSTLLEKNPNDQVAWLLKMRALTEQLYVDETEVADDGLADMLDDNAFHQTPMPGTSMRQTTAIANTGMSGPSPAMRPTTMTGRPITGMLRLNSQSTQGGKSMENALKTARTAATARPVTTATGRFVRLGTASMLSTPDGPFLQVGRLNLPKYAQNQAVSRSLFEHLFYHANDVRAALQLATHANEVYQNKDWWWLAQLGKCYHRLDMFRDSEKQYVISLEI
;
A
#
# COMPACT_ATOMS: atom_id res chain seq x y z
N MET A 1 42.00 16.01 11.00
CA MET A 1 40.51 15.90 11.00
C MET A 1 40.20 14.52 11.52
N ARG A 2 39.36 14.37 12.55
CA ARG A 2 38.93 13.03 12.99
C ARG A 2 37.96 12.52 11.93
N ASP A 3 38.30 11.43 11.27
CA ASP A 3 37.38 10.76 10.36
C ASP A 3 36.15 10.34 11.17
N ILE A 4 34.97 10.78 10.72
CA ILE A 4 33.70 10.40 11.32
C ILE A 4 33.45 8.94 10.95
N ASP A 5 32.99 8.13 11.92
CA ASP A 5 32.60 6.75 11.65
C ASP A 5 31.51 6.69 10.55
N PRO A 6 31.74 5.96 9.44
CA PRO A 6 30.80 5.92 8.33
C PRO A 6 29.42 5.39 8.73
N LEU A 7 29.33 4.47 9.70
CA LEU A 7 28.05 3.96 10.17
C LEU A 7 27.25 5.04 10.90
N PHE A 8 27.90 5.78 11.80
CA PHE A 8 27.30 6.95 12.44
C PHE A 8 26.85 8.01 11.43
N GLN A 9 27.67 8.26 10.40
CA GLN A 9 27.33 9.18 9.32
C GLN A 9 26.07 8.72 8.56
N ALA A 10 25.96 7.43 8.23
CA ALA A 10 24.79 6.85 7.56
C ALA A 10 23.51 6.98 8.42
N ILE A 11 23.60 6.71 9.72
CA ILE A 11 22.47 6.88 10.66
C ILE A 11 22.03 8.35 10.73
N SER A 12 22.99 9.27 10.75
CA SER A 12 22.71 10.71 10.70
C SER A 12 22.03 11.14 9.41
N TYR A 13 22.41 10.57 8.26
CA TYR A 13 21.71 10.80 6.98
C TYR A 13 20.28 10.26 7.01
N TYR A 14 20.08 9.03 7.51
CA TYR A 14 18.74 8.44 7.63
C TYR A 14 17.81 9.29 8.50
N ARG A 15 18.27 9.72 9.68
CA ARG A 15 17.47 10.58 10.58
C ARG A 15 17.08 11.91 9.94
N ARG A 16 17.91 12.46 9.06
CA ARG A 16 17.65 13.70 8.32
C ARG A 16 16.85 13.48 7.03
N ARG A 17 16.31 12.28 6.80
CA ARG A 17 15.61 11.88 5.57
C ARG A 17 16.44 12.02 4.29
N LYS A 18 17.76 11.98 4.42
CA LYS A 18 18.70 11.97 3.28
C LYS A 18 18.96 10.52 2.87
N PHE A 19 17.94 9.88 2.30
CA PHE A 19 17.96 8.44 2.07
C PHE A 19 18.96 8.01 0.99
N GLU A 20 19.11 8.77 -0.09
CA GLU A 20 20.09 8.47 -1.16
C GLU A 20 21.52 8.39 -0.61
N GLN A 21 21.95 9.43 0.12
CA GLN A 21 23.27 9.47 0.76
C GLN A 21 23.46 8.35 1.78
N CYS A 22 22.39 7.95 2.48
CA CYS A 22 22.42 6.82 3.40
C CYS A 22 22.65 5.50 2.64
N VAL A 23 21.97 5.30 1.51
CA VAL A 23 22.12 4.12 0.66
C VAL A 23 23.52 4.03 0.07
N GLU A 24 24.11 5.15 -0.38
CA GLU A 24 25.48 5.19 -0.88
C GLU A 24 26.49 4.76 0.19
N VAL A 25 26.46 5.39 1.37
CA VAL A 25 27.40 5.07 2.46
C VAL A 25 27.22 3.62 2.92
N THR A 26 25.99 3.15 3.10
CA THR A 26 25.72 1.76 3.49
C THR A 26 26.12 0.76 2.42
N SER A 27 26.05 1.09 1.13
CA SER A 27 26.55 0.23 0.05
C SER A 27 28.06 0.06 0.13
N THR A 28 28.80 1.17 0.32
CA THR A 28 30.26 1.09 0.50
C THR A 28 30.68 0.33 1.76
N LEU A 29 29.85 0.36 2.81
CA LEU A 29 30.07 -0.42 4.04
C LEU A 29 29.85 -1.92 3.80
N LEU A 30 28.80 -2.28 3.06
CA LEU A 30 28.48 -3.68 2.74
C LEU A 30 29.46 -4.31 1.75
N GLU A 31 30.01 -3.52 0.82
CA GLU A 31 31.10 -3.95 -0.06
C GLU A 31 32.36 -4.32 0.73
N LYS A 32 32.68 -3.55 1.78
CA LYS A 32 33.82 -3.83 2.67
C LYS A 32 33.54 -5.01 3.60
N ASN A 33 32.35 -5.04 4.19
CA ASN A 33 31.93 -6.04 5.18
C ASN A 33 30.53 -6.60 4.83
N PRO A 34 30.46 -7.72 4.08
CA PRO A 34 29.18 -8.30 3.66
C PRO A 34 28.29 -8.80 4.81
N ASN A 35 28.88 -9.08 5.97
CA ASN A 35 28.17 -9.62 7.14
C ASN A 35 27.67 -8.55 8.12
N ASP A 36 27.79 -7.26 7.80
CA ASP A 36 27.31 -6.17 8.66
C ASP A 36 25.77 -6.07 8.61
N GLN A 37 25.11 -6.63 9.61
CA GLN A 37 23.65 -6.63 9.74
C GLN A 37 23.08 -5.22 9.93
N VAL A 38 23.83 -4.29 10.53
CA VAL A 38 23.33 -2.94 10.83
C VAL A 38 23.31 -2.11 9.56
N ALA A 39 24.41 -2.15 8.78
CA ALA A 39 24.45 -1.51 7.46
C ALA A 39 23.38 -2.10 6.53
N TRP A 40 23.17 -3.41 6.59
CA TRP A 40 22.16 -4.11 5.80
C TRP A 40 20.73 -3.65 6.15
N LEU A 41 20.40 -3.60 7.45
CA LEU A 41 19.10 -3.11 7.94
C LEU A 41 18.88 -1.65 7.60
N LEU A 42 19.90 -0.81 7.77
CA LEU A 42 19.79 0.62 7.49
C LEU A 42 19.57 0.89 6.01
N LYS A 43 20.26 0.15 5.12
CA LYS A 43 20.03 0.19 3.67
C LYS A 43 18.62 -0.25 3.31
N MET A 44 18.13 -1.36 3.88
CA MET A 44 16.74 -1.82 3.67
C MET A 44 15.75 -0.71 4.03
N ARG A 45 15.87 -0.12 5.21
CA ARG A 45 14.98 0.94 5.68
C ARG A 45 15.05 2.19 4.81
N ALA A 46 16.25 2.63 4.43
CA ALA A 46 16.42 3.81 3.58
C ALA A 46 15.75 3.62 2.20
N LEU A 47 15.90 2.43 1.59
CA LEU A 47 15.24 2.10 0.32
C LEU A 47 13.72 2.05 0.45
N THR A 48 13.20 1.50 1.54
CA THR A 48 11.75 1.46 1.82
C THR A 48 11.18 2.87 1.98
N GLU A 49 11.83 3.71 2.79
CA GLU A 49 11.35 5.06 3.11
C GLU A 49 11.38 6.02 1.91
N GLN A 50 12.24 5.78 0.90
CA GLN A 50 12.20 6.52 -0.37
C GLN A 50 10.89 6.32 -1.13
N LEU A 51 10.27 5.15 -1.00
CA LEU A 51 9.05 4.76 -1.73
C LEU A 51 7.84 4.62 -0.82
N TYR A 52 8.00 4.85 0.48
CA TYR A 52 6.97 4.60 1.47
C TYR A 52 5.76 5.49 1.20
N VAL A 53 4.59 4.87 1.22
CA VAL A 53 3.31 5.55 1.17
C VAL A 53 2.40 4.86 2.16
N ASP A 54 1.65 5.64 2.94
CA ASP A 54 0.65 5.12 3.84
C ASP A 54 -0.47 4.38 3.09
N GLU A 55 -0.64 3.09 3.42
CA GLU A 55 -1.67 2.20 2.86
C GLU A 55 -3.09 2.72 3.06
N THR A 56 -3.35 3.48 4.13
CA THR A 56 -4.71 3.98 4.40
C THR A 56 -5.18 4.98 3.34
N GLU A 57 -4.25 5.67 2.69
CA GLU A 57 -4.53 6.60 1.61
C GLU A 57 -4.40 5.96 0.22
N VAL A 58 -3.94 4.70 0.15
CA VAL A 58 -3.58 4.02 -1.10
C VAL A 58 -4.75 3.36 -1.82
N ALA A 59 -5.93 3.23 -1.19
CA ALA A 59 -7.10 2.59 -1.79
C ALA A 59 -7.44 3.17 -3.17
N ASP A 60 -7.14 2.39 -4.22
CA ASP A 60 -7.42 2.70 -5.62
C ASP A 60 -8.13 1.49 -6.21
N ASP A 61 -9.41 1.67 -6.54
CA ASP A 61 -10.24 0.60 -7.09
C ASP A 61 -9.97 0.51 -8.60
N GLY A 62 -9.47 -0.63 -9.05
CA GLY A 62 -9.35 -0.97 -10.45
C GLY A 62 -10.70 -1.22 -11.13
N LEU A 63 -10.68 -1.34 -12.46
CA LEU A 63 -11.86 -1.75 -13.21
C LEU A 63 -12.31 -3.18 -12.84
N ALA A 64 -11.38 -4.06 -12.50
CA ALA A 64 -11.66 -5.43 -12.09
C ALA A 64 -12.42 -5.48 -10.76
N ASP A 65 -12.11 -4.57 -9.84
CA ASP A 65 -12.75 -4.51 -8.51
C ASP A 65 -14.24 -4.11 -8.64
N MET A 66 -14.64 -3.49 -9.76
CA MET A 66 -16.05 -3.24 -10.09
C MET A 66 -16.82 -4.54 -10.39
N LEU A 67 -16.13 -5.59 -10.84
CA LEU A 67 -16.71 -6.92 -11.07
C LEU A 67 -16.80 -7.74 -9.78
N ASP A 68 -16.07 -7.34 -8.73
CA ASP A 68 -16.07 -8.05 -7.47
C ASP A 68 -17.25 -7.61 -6.59
N ASP A 69 -18.11 -8.56 -6.23
CA ASP A 69 -19.33 -8.31 -5.45
C ASP A 69 -19.15 -8.73 -4.00
N ASN A 70 -18.51 -7.83 -3.24
CA ASN A 70 -18.31 -8.00 -1.80
C ASN A 70 -19.49 -7.44 -0.96
N ALA A 71 -20.51 -6.86 -1.59
CA ALA A 71 -21.65 -6.29 -0.90
C ALA A 71 -22.68 -7.39 -0.55
N PHE A 72 -23.09 -7.48 0.72
CA PHE A 72 -24.07 -8.49 1.13
C PHE A 72 -25.49 -8.21 0.58
N HIS A 73 -25.85 -6.93 0.46
CA HIS A 73 -27.15 -6.50 -0.04
C HIS A 73 -27.03 -5.91 -1.44
N GLN A 74 -27.74 -6.50 -2.40
CA GLN A 74 -27.83 -5.97 -3.77
C GLN A 74 -28.72 -4.73 -3.87
N THR A 75 -29.78 -4.67 -3.05
CA THR A 75 -30.75 -3.57 -2.99
C THR A 75 -30.90 -3.03 -1.57
N PRO A 76 -29.84 -2.40 -1.02
CA PRO A 76 -29.90 -1.82 0.31
C PRO A 76 -30.89 -0.65 0.36
N MET A 77 -31.46 -0.41 1.55
CA MET A 77 -32.32 0.75 1.76
C MET A 77 -31.57 2.06 1.46
N PRO A 78 -32.26 3.10 0.97
CA PRO A 78 -31.70 4.44 0.85
C PRO A 78 -31.00 4.90 2.14
N GLY A 79 -29.75 5.32 2.02
CA GLY A 79 -28.97 5.83 3.16
C GLY A 79 -28.17 4.78 3.94
N THR A 80 -28.36 3.48 3.70
CA THR A 80 -27.56 2.41 4.36
C THR A 80 -26.41 1.87 3.50
N SER A 81 -26.20 2.43 2.30
CA SER A 81 -25.11 2.05 1.39
C SER A 81 -24.51 3.26 0.67
N MET A 82 -23.21 3.16 0.38
CA MET A 82 -22.47 4.15 -0.40
C MET A 82 -22.72 4.01 -1.91
N ARG A 83 -23.16 2.82 -2.36
CA ARG A 83 -23.57 2.55 -3.74
C ARG A 83 -24.98 3.13 -3.96
N GLN A 84 -25.06 4.45 -4.13
CA GLN A 84 -26.32 5.09 -4.48
C GLN A 84 -26.70 4.72 -5.92
N THR A 85 -27.82 4.01 -6.06
CA THR A 85 -28.55 3.93 -7.32
C THR A 85 -29.18 5.29 -7.59
N THR A 86 -29.20 5.69 -8.85
CA THR A 86 -29.60 7.01 -9.38
C THR A 86 -31.02 7.46 -9.00
N ALA A 87 -31.81 6.64 -8.31
CA ALA A 87 -33.21 6.89 -7.99
C ALA A 87 -33.45 7.85 -6.80
N ILE A 88 -32.49 8.06 -5.90
CA ILE A 88 -32.69 8.88 -4.67
C ILE A 88 -32.28 10.36 -4.87
N ALA A 89 -31.74 10.73 -6.04
CA ALA A 89 -31.34 12.12 -6.31
C ALA A 89 -32.52 13.12 -6.31
N ASN A 90 -33.77 12.64 -6.35
CA ASN A 90 -34.96 13.48 -6.50
C ASN A 90 -35.83 13.65 -5.25
N THR A 91 -35.49 13.04 -4.12
CA THR A 91 -36.31 13.18 -2.90
C THR A 91 -35.46 13.58 -1.70
N GLY A 92 -35.19 14.89 -1.58
CA GLY A 92 -34.83 15.50 -0.29
C GLY A 92 -33.34 15.76 0.01
N MET A 93 -32.51 16.09 -0.99
CA MET A 93 -31.09 16.39 -0.73
C MET A 93 -30.88 17.81 -0.15
N SER A 94 -30.37 17.85 1.08
CA SER A 94 -29.91 19.02 1.84
C SER A 94 -28.58 19.61 1.33
N GLY A 95 -28.42 19.73 0.01
CA GLY A 95 -27.20 20.21 -0.63
C GLY A 95 -27.47 21.21 -1.77
N PRO A 96 -26.44 21.96 -2.21
CA PRO A 96 -26.59 22.89 -3.32
C PRO A 96 -26.99 22.15 -4.60
N SER A 97 -27.96 22.71 -5.33
CA SER A 97 -28.40 22.17 -6.60
C SER A 97 -27.28 22.21 -7.65
N PRO A 98 -27.35 21.40 -8.73
CA PRO A 98 -26.41 21.47 -9.84
C PRO A 98 -26.32 22.86 -10.51
N ALA A 99 -27.37 23.69 -10.35
CA ALA A 99 -27.37 25.08 -10.81
C ALA A 99 -26.45 25.98 -9.97
N MET A 100 -26.21 25.62 -8.69
CA MET A 100 -25.32 26.36 -7.79
C MET A 100 -23.92 25.75 -7.67
N ARG A 101 -23.79 24.42 -7.82
CA ARG A 101 -22.51 23.72 -7.69
C ARG A 101 -22.32 22.73 -8.86
N PRO A 102 -21.22 22.85 -9.63
CA PRO A 102 -20.90 21.90 -10.68
C PRO A 102 -20.82 20.47 -10.16
N THR A 103 -21.15 19.50 -11.00
CA THR A 103 -21.10 18.07 -10.68
C THR A 103 -20.06 17.39 -11.56
N THR A 104 -19.31 16.42 -11.01
CA THR A 104 -18.32 15.65 -11.79
C THR A 104 -18.97 14.56 -12.63
N MET A 105 -20.07 13.98 -12.11
CA MET A 105 -20.89 12.92 -12.69
C MET A 105 -22.34 13.09 -12.22
N THR A 106 -23.25 12.23 -12.70
CA THR A 106 -24.66 12.21 -12.27
C THR A 106 -24.76 12.09 -10.74
N GLY A 107 -25.25 13.15 -10.09
CA GLY A 107 -25.63 13.17 -8.68
C GLY A 107 -24.55 13.54 -7.65
N ARG A 108 -23.25 13.60 -8.00
CA ARG A 108 -22.19 14.00 -7.05
C ARG A 108 -21.60 15.38 -7.39
N PRO A 109 -21.77 16.39 -6.53
CA PRO A 109 -21.14 17.69 -6.71
C PRO A 109 -19.62 17.60 -6.58
N ILE A 110 -18.90 18.51 -7.23
CA ILE A 110 -17.42 18.61 -7.14
C ILE A 110 -16.97 18.74 -5.67
N THR A 111 -15.97 17.98 -5.22
CA THR A 111 -15.40 18.12 -3.87
C THR A 111 -14.33 19.22 -3.83
N GLY A 112 -14.09 19.84 -2.67
CA GLY A 112 -13.03 20.82 -2.47
C GLY A 112 -11.65 20.21 -2.16
N MET A 113 -11.60 18.92 -1.86
CA MET A 113 -10.36 18.19 -1.58
C MET A 113 -10.36 16.89 -2.39
N LEU A 114 -9.33 16.70 -3.22
CA LEU A 114 -9.10 15.49 -3.98
C LEU A 114 -8.11 14.60 -3.20
N ARG A 115 -8.58 13.44 -2.73
CA ARG A 115 -7.75 12.37 -2.16
C ARG A 115 -7.58 11.27 -3.20
N LEU A 116 -6.55 10.43 -3.06
CA LEU A 116 -6.35 9.32 -3.97
C LEU A 116 -7.55 8.35 -3.96
N ASN A 117 -8.10 8.08 -2.77
CA ASN A 117 -9.32 7.27 -2.59
C ASN A 117 -10.63 8.01 -2.93
N SER A 118 -10.57 9.20 -3.54
CA SER A 118 -11.79 9.93 -3.92
C SER A 118 -12.46 9.27 -5.11
N GLN A 119 -13.63 8.70 -4.87
CA GLN A 119 -14.45 8.05 -5.89
C GLN A 119 -15.69 8.88 -6.22
N SER A 120 -15.84 9.24 -7.51
CA SER A 120 -17.07 9.78 -8.06
C SER A 120 -17.92 8.65 -8.66
N THR A 121 -19.05 8.36 -8.03
CA THR A 121 -20.16 7.47 -8.46
C THR A 121 -19.74 6.22 -9.25
N GLN A 122 -19.70 5.08 -8.57
CA GLN A 122 -19.49 3.74 -9.16
C GLN A 122 -20.80 3.01 -9.56
N GLY A 123 -21.97 3.56 -9.25
CA GLY A 123 -23.25 2.85 -9.44
C GLY A 123 -23.57 2.51 -10.91
N GLY A 124 -23.73 1.21 -11.20
CA GLY A 124 -24.42 0.70 -12.40
C GLY A 124 -23.67 0.75 -13.72
N LYS A 125 -22.34 0.86 -13.71
CA LYS A 125 -21.55 0.97 -14.95
C LYS A 125 -21.21 -0.43 -15.47
N SER A 126 -21.86 -0.83 -16.56
CA SER A 126 -21.31 -1.88 -17.44
C SER A 126 -19.84 -1.57 -17.75
N MET A 127 -18.97 -2.58 -17.78
CA MET A 127 -17.55 -2.43 -18.12
C MET A 127 -17.36 -1.62 -19.42
N GLU A 128 -18.26 -1.77 -20.38
CA GLU A 128 -18.27 -0.99 -21.62
C GLU A 128 -18.37 0.53 -21.38
N ASN A 129 -19.24 0.95 -20.46
CA ASN A 129 -19.37 2.37 -20.11
C ASN A 129 -18.14 2.89 -19.38
N ALA A 130 -17.51 2.06 -18.54
CA ALA A 130 -16.26 2.44 -17.88
C ALA A 130 -15.13 2.66 -18.89
N LEU A 131 -15.04 1.81 -19.94
CA LEU A 131 -14.04 1.94 -21.01
C LEU A 131 -14.31 3.12 -21.96
N LYS A 132 -15.58 3.45 -22.22
CA LYS A 132 -15.97 4.61 -23.06
C LYS A 132 -15.84 5.96 -22.34
N THR A 133 -15.76 5.94 -21.01
CA THR A 133 -15.65 7.15 -20.19
C THR A 133 -14.18 7.58 -20.05
N ALA A 134 -13.92 8.87 -19.89
CA ALA A 134 -12.57 9.36 -19.61
C ALA A 134 -11.98 8.70 -18.36
N ARG A 135 -10.70 8.30 -18.42
CA ARG A 135 -10.05 7.46 -17.39
C ARG A 135 -9.92 8.11 -16.01
N THR A 136 -10.10 9.42 -15.88
CA THR A 136 -10.02 10.17 -14.62
C THR A 136 -11.39 10.70 -14.16
N ALA A 137 -12.47 10.23 -14.78
CA ALA A 137 -13.79 10.78 -14.52
C ALA A 137 -14.44 10.23 -13.24
N ALA A 138 -14.01 9.05 -12.79
CA ALA A 138 -14.50 8.36 -11.59
C ALA A 138 -13.50 8.38 -10.41
N THR A 139 -12.23 8.63 -10.69
CA THR A 139 -11.09 8.43 -9.78
C THR A 139 -10.12 9.61 -9.90
N ALA A 140 -9.35 9.88 -8.84
CA ALA A 140 -8.35 10.96 -8.83
C ALA A 140 -7.18 10.73 -9.82
N ARG A 141 -7.01 9.49 -10.31
CA ARG A 141 -5.96 9.08 -11.25
C ARG A 141 -6.55 8.25 -12.39
N PRO A 142 -5.83 8.09 -13.52
CA PRO A 142 -6.29 7.27 -14.62
C PRO A 142 -6.54 5.83 -14.18
N VAL A 143 -7.78 5.36 -14.35
CA VAL A 143 -8.19 4.01 -13.98
C VAL A 143 -7.40 2.94 -14.76
N THR A 144 -7.05 1.85 -14.08
CA THR A 144 -6.32 0.69 -14.62
C THR A 144 -7.16 -0.58 -14.45
N THR A 145 -6.80 -1.66 -15.16
CA THR A 145 -7.58 -2.91 -15.13
C THR A 145 -7.61 -3.54 -13.75
N ALA A 146 -6.44 -3.72 -13.13
CA ALA A 146 -6.28 -4.11 -11.73
C ALA A 146 -5.49 -2.99 -11.03
N THR A 147 -5.57 -2.87 -9.70
CA THR A 147 -4.95 -1.79 -8.91
C THR A 147 -3.49 -1.54 -9.30
N GLY A 148 -3.30 -0.57 -10.20
CA GLY A 148 -2.06 -0.37 -10.95
C GLY A 148 -0.93 0.26 -10.14
N ARG A 149 -1.17 0.63 -8.88
CA ARG A 149 -0.15 1.22 -8.01
C ARG A 149 0.88 0.20 -7.52
N PHE A 150 0.42 -1.02 -7.26
CA PHE A 150 1.27 -2.12 -6.79
C PHE A 150 1.98 -2.80 -7.96
N VAL A 151 1.37 -2.79 -9.14
CA VAL A 151 2.04 -3.26 -10.34
C VAL A 151 3.11 -2.23 -10.72
N ARG A 152 4.37 -2.56 -10.49
CA ARG A 152 5.53 -1.81 -11.03
C ARG A 152 5.60 -2.02 -12.54
N LEU A 153 4.60 -1.49 -13.27
CA LEU A 153 4.43 -1.64 -14.70
C LEU A 153 5.48 -0.76 -15.41
N GLY A 154 6.60 -1.36 -15.81
CA GLY A 154 7.49 -0.80 -16.83
C GLY A 154 8.69 0.04 -16.35
N THR A 155 8.74 0.52 -15.11
CA THR A 155 9.90 1.32 -14.62
C THR A 155 10.85 0.57 -13.67
N ALA A 156 10.49 -0.63 -13.18
CA ALA A 156 11.41 -1.45 -12.38
C ALA A 156 12.66 -1.85 -13.16
N SER A 157 12.47 -2.19 -14.43
CA SER A 157 13.56 -2.55 -15.33
C SER A 157 14.31 -1.32 -15.89
N MET A 158 13.76 -0.10 -15.76
CA MET A 158 14.45 1.14 -16.16
C MET A 158 15.19 1.80 -14.99
N LEU A 159 14.74 1.60 -13.74
CA LEU A 159 15.52 1.84 -12.53
C LEU A 159 16.35 0.59 -12.19
N SER A 160 17.04 0.04 -13.19
CA SER A 160 18.15 -0.86 -12.92
C SER A 160 19.18 -0.04 -12.14
N THR A 161 19.21 -0.20 -10.81
CA THR A 161 20.41 0.13 -10.06
C THR A 161 21.56 -0.57 -10.79
N PRO A 162 22.69 0.10 -11.05
CA PRO A 162 23.82 -0.50 -11.78
C PRO A 162 24.30 -1.80 -11.12
N ASP A 163 24.00 -1.97 -9.84
CA ASP A 163 24.35 -3.09 -8.98
C ASP A 163 23.25 -4.19 -8.85
N GLY A 164 22.13 -4.05 -9.58
CA GLY A 164 21.00 -4.98 -9.52
C GLY A 164 20.11 -4.83 -8.27
N PRO A 165 19.09 -5.70 -8.10
CA PRO A 165 18.18 -5.63 -6.96
C PRO A 165 18.91 -5.93 -5.65
N PHE A 166 18.72 -5.08 -4.64
CA PHE A 166 19.40 -5.23 -3.35
C PHE A 166 19.15 -6.60 -2.68
N LEU A 167 17.91 -7.10 -2.76
CA LEU A 167 17.52 -8.39 -2.21
C LEU A 167 16.84 -9.25 -3.25
N GLN A 168 17.32 -10.49 -3.38
CA GLN A 168 16.66 -11.52 -4.17
C GLN A 168 15.70 -12.30 -3.27
N VAL A 169 14.42 -11.92 -3.29
CA VAL A 169 13.36 -12.51 -2.43
C VAL A 169 13.32 -14.03 -2.53
N GLY A 170 13.45 -14.59 -3.74
CA GLY A 170 13.40 -16.04 -3.97
C GLY A 170 14.56 -16.85 -3.37
N ARG A 171 15.66 -16.20 -2.94
CA ARG A 171 16.79 -16.88 -2.27
C ARG A 171 16.78 -16.71 -0.75
N LEU A 172 15.83 -15.94 -0.22
CA LEU A 172 15.80 -15.57 1.19
C LEU A 172 15.07 -16.65 2.02
N ASN A 173 15.68 -17.10 3.11
CA ASN A 173 15.03 -18.01 4.05
C ASN A 173 14.19 -17.22 5.06
N LEU A 174 12.92 -16.98 4.74
CA LEU A 174 11.99 -16.21 5.56
C LEU A 174 11.83 -16.73 7.01
N PRO A 175 11.68 -18.05 7.25
CA PRO A 175 11.63 -18.59 8.63
C PRO A 175 12.81 -18.19 9.51
N LYS A 176 14.03 -18.13 8.95
CA LYS A 176 15.23 -17.72 9.70
C LYS A 176 15.13 -16.25 10.14
N TYR A 177 14.66 -15.38 9.25
CA TYR A 177 14.55 -13.95 9.56
C TYR A 177 13.38 -13.65 10.49
N ALA A 178 12.30 -14.43 10.46
CA ALA A 178 11.15 -14.29 11.36
C ALA A 178 11.53 -14.38 12.85
N GLN A 179 12.58 -15.13 13.19
CA GLN A 179 13.07 -15.27 14.57
C GLN A 179 13.71 -13.99 15.12
N ASN A 180 14.26 -13.12 14.26
CA ASN A 180 14.95 -11.90 14.70
C ASN A 180 14.06 -10.68 14.51
N GLN A 181 13.50 -10.16 15.61
CA GLN A 181 12.52 -9.05 15.60
C GLN A 181 13.03 -7.77 14.93
N ALA A 182 14.29 -7.42 15.18
CA ALA A 182 14.86 -6.16 14.68
C ALA A 182 14.92 -6.18 13.15
N VAL A 183 15.25 -7.34 12.60
CA VAL A 183 15.43 -7.55 11.17
C VAL A 183 14.10 -7.85 10.48
N SER A 184 13.25 -8.70 11.07
CA SER A 184 11.99 -9.15 10.46
C SER A 184 11.04 -8.00 10.14
N ARG A 185 10.91 -7.01 11.04
CA ARG A 185 10.07 -5.83 10.79
C ARG A 185 10.56 -5.01 9.61
N SER A 186 11.85 -4.69 9.59
CA SER A 186 12.47 -3.91 8.51
C SER A 186 12.43 -4.66 7.17
N LEU A 187 12.60 -5.98 7.22
CA LEU A 187 12.50 -6.85 6.05
C LEU A 187 11.06 -6.92 5.53
N PHE A 188 10.07 -7.05 6.41
CA PHE A 188 8.65 -7.03 6.02
C PHE A 188 8.30 -5.72 5.31
N GLU A 189 8.68 -4.57 5.88
CA GLU A 189 8.44 -3.27 5.26
C GLU A 189 9.10 -3.18 3.88
N HIS A 190 10.33 -3.69 3.73
CA HIS A 190 11.00 -3.73 2.44
C HIS A 190 10.28 -4.63 1.42
N LEU A 191 9.86 -5.83 1.82
CA LEU A 191 9.12 -6.75 0.95
C LEU A 191 7.78 -6.15 0.52
N PHE A 192 7.08 -5.49 1.44
CA PHE A 192 5.73 -5.00 1.24
C PHE A 192 5.69 -3.67 0.45
N TYR A 193 6.52 -2.69 0.80
CA TYR A 193 6.50 -1.36 0.15
C TYR A 193 7.48 -1.23 -1.01
N HIS A 194 8.72 -1.75 -0.90
CA HIS A 194 9.74 -1.56 -1.93
C HIS A 194 9.72 -2.65 -3.00
N ALA A 195 9.75 -3.93 -2.59
CA ALA A 195 9.68 -5.05 -3.53
C ALA A 195 8.25 -5.29 -4.06
N ASN A 196 7.25 -4.88 -3.29
CA ASN A 196 5.84 -5.09 -3.56
C ASN A 196 5.50 -6.58 -3.81
N ASP A 197 6.16 -7.48 -3.07
CA ASP A 197 5.85 -8.91 -3.05
C ASP A 197 4.99 -9.23 -1.82
N VAL A 198 3.68 -9.09 -2.00
CA VAL A 198 2.69 -9.31 -0.93
C VAL A 198 2.68 -10.77 -0.46
N ARG A 199 2.99 -11.73 -1.35
CA ARG A 199 2.99 -13.16 -0.99
C ARG A 199 4.17 -13.49 -0.08
N ALA A 200 5.37 -13.01 -0.42
CA ALA A 200 6.54 -13.18 0.43
C ALA A 200 6.39 -12.42 1.76
N ALA A 201 5.83 -11.20 1.72
CA ALA A 201 5.53 -10.43 2.92
C ALA A 201 4.53 -11.16 3.84
N LEU A 202 3.47 -11.74 3.28
CA LEU A 202 2.49 -12.55 4.01
C LEU A 202 3.16 -13.76 4.67
N GLN A 203 3.99 -14.52 3.94
CA GLN A 203 4.71 -15.68 4.48
C GLN A 203 5.66 -15.31 5.63
N LEU A 204 6.37 -14.18 5.51
CA LEU A 204 7.22 -13.69 6.60
C LEU A 204 6.39 -13.31 7.82
N ALA A 205 5.27 -12.63 7.60
CA ALA A 205 4.37 -12.20 8.67
C ALA A 205 3.70 -13.38 9.38
N THR A 206 3.31 -14.45 8.67
CA THR A 206 2.75 -15.66 9.29
C THR A 206 3.78 -16.34 10.18
N HIS A 207 5.01 -16.54 9.69
CA HIS A 207 6.08 -17.14 10.48
C HIS A 207 6.48 -16.27 11.68
N ALA A 208 6.52 -14.94 11.52
CA ALA A 208 6.80 -14.05 12.64
C ALA A 208 5.68 -14.14 13.68
N ASN A 209 4.42 -14.13 13.25
CA ASN A 209 3.28 -14.21 14.15
C ASN A 209 3.23 -15.53 14.95
N GLU A 210 3.63 -16.65 14.32
CA GLU A 210 3.82 -17.94 14.98
C GLU A 210 4.91 -17.86 16.08
N VAL A 211 6.05 -17.23 15.78
CA VAL A 211 7.16 -17.03 16.73
C VAL A 211 6.71 -16.17 17.92
N TYR A 212 5.92 -15.12 17.69
CA TYR A 212 5.41 -14.21 18.71
C TYR A 212 4.11 -14.67 19.38
N GLN A 213 3.61 -15.87 19.05
CA GLN A 213 2.41 -16.46 19.65
C GLN A 213 1.16 -15.56 19.57
N ASN A 214 0.97 -14.81 18.49
CA ASN A 214 -0.16 -13.88 18.30
C ASN A 214 -0.29 -12.77 19.37
N LYS A 215 0.81 -12.39 20.04
CA LYS A 215 0.78 -11.34 21.09
C LYS A 215 1.21 -9.96 20.60
N ASP A 216 1.75 -9.86 19.39
CA ASP A 216 2.22 -8.59 18.84
C ASP A 216 1.17 -8.02 17.87
N TRP A 217 0.46 -6.98 18.31
CA TRP A 217 -0.54 -6.28 17.49
C TRP A 217 0.02 -5.83 16.14
N TRP A 218 1.31 -5.49 16.07
CA TRP A 218 1.93 -4.98 14.86
C TRP A 218 1.95 -6.02 13.74
N TRP A 219 2.26 -7.29 14.08
CA TRP A 219 2.28 -8.39 13.11
C TRP A 219 0.87 -8.77 12.64
N LEU A 220 -0.12 -8.75 13.54
CA LEU A 220 -1.52 -8.98 13.19
C LEU A 220 -2.04 -7.88 12.25
N ALA A 221 -1.70 -6.62 12.52
CA ALA A 221 -2.03 -5.51 11.64
C ALA A 221 -1.35 -5.64 10.26
N GLN A 222 -0.08 -6.07 10.22
CA GLN A 222 0.63 -6.33 8.95
C GLN A 222 0.02 -7.49 8.16
N LEU A 223 -0.40 -8.57 8.82
CA LEU A 223 -1.14 -9.68 8.21
C LEU A 223 -2.45 -9.18 7.60
N GLY A 224 -3.20 -8.37 8.35
CA GLY A 224 -4.42 -7.72 7.86
C GLY A 224 -4.16 -6.93 6.57
N LYS A 225 -3.09 -6.11 6.54
CA LYS A 225 -2.73 -5.35 5.33
C LYS A 225 -2.40 -6.25 4.13
N CYS A 226 -1.73 -7.38 4.36
CA CYS A 226 -1.44 -8.34 3.30
C CYS A 226 -2.72 -8.98 2.77
N TYR A 227 -3.65 -9.39 3.64
CA TYR A 227 -4.95 -9.91 3.23
C TYR A 227 -5.79 -8.87 2.48
N HIS A 228 -5.75 -7.61 2.93
CA HIS A 228 -6.45 -6.51 2.26
C HIS A 228 -5.93 -6.30 0.84
N ARG A 229 -4.62 -6.33 0.62
CA ARG A 229 -4.01 -6.25 -0.72
C ARG A 229 -4.25 -7.47 -1.61
N LEU A 230 -4.69 -8.58 -1.04
CA LEU A 230 -5.07 -9.80 -1.76
C LEU A 230 -6.61 -9.90 -1.92
N ASP A 231 -7.34 -8.83 -1.64
CA ASP A 231 -8.80 -8.74 -1.70
C ASP A 231 -9.54 -9.72 -0.75
N MET A 232 -8.84 -10.26 0.25
CA MET A 232 -9.41 -11.12 1.29
C MET A 232 -9.94 -10.28 2.45
N PHE A 233 -10.96 -9.45 2.19
CA PHE A 233 -11.44 -8.44 3.15
C PHE A 233 -11.91 -9.02 4.49
N ARG A 234 -12.56 -10.19 4.48
CA ARG A 234 -13.04 -10.84 5.71
C ARG A 234 -11.91 -11.37 6.59
N ASP A 235 -10.87 -11.92 5.98
CA ASP A 235 -9.72 -12.40 6.74
C ASP A 235 -8.86 -11.24 7.24
N SER A 236 -8.76 -10.17 6.45
CA SER A 236 -8.19 -8.90 6.88
C SER A 236 -8.92 -8.32 8.09
N GLU A 237 -10.26 -8.26 8.05
CA GLU A 237 -11.10 -7.76 9.15
C GLU A 237 -10.86 -8.55 10.44
N LYS A 238 -10.85 -9.89 10.36
CA LYS A 238 -10.54 -10.75 11.52
C LYS A 238 -9.21 -10.40 12.16
N GLN A 239 -8.14 -10.24 11.37
CA GLN A 239 -6.82 -9.90 11.91
C GLN A 239 -6.80 -8.52 12.55
N TYR A 240 -7.50 -7.54 11.97
CA TYR A 240 -7.60 -6.20 12.56
C TYR A 240 -8.38 -6.21 13.87
N VAL A 241 -9.48 -6.93 13.96
CA VAL A 241 -10.25 -7.06 15.21
C VAL A 241 -9.38 -7.67 16.30
N ILE A 242 -8.69 -8.79 16.01
CA ILE A 242 -7.79 -9.44 16.97
C ILE A 242 -6.67 -8.47 17.39
N SER A 243 -6.12 -7.68 16.45
CA SER A 243 -5.05 -6.72 16.76
C SER A 243 -5.50 -5.57 17.69
N LEU A 244 -6.79 -5.26 17.73
CA LEU A 244 -7.35 -4.21 18.60
C LEU A 244 -7.68 -4.73 20.00
N GLU A 245 -7.81 -6.04 20.18
CA GLU A 245 -8.15 -6.68 21.45
C GLU A 245 -6.92 -6.98 22.34
N ILE A 246 -5.71 -6.75 21.83
CA ILE A 246 -4.42 -6.99 22.51
C ILE A 246 -3.89 -5.69 23.12
#